data_AF-A0A3D9KFF7-F1
#
_entry.id   AF-A0A3D9KFF7-F1
#
_cell.length_a   1.000
_cell.length_b   1.000
_cell.length_c   1.000
_cell.angle_alpha   90.00
_cell.angle_beta   90.00
_cell.angle_gamma   90.00
#
_symmetry.space_group_name_H-M   'P 1'
#
loop_
_entity.id
_entity.type
_entity.pdbx_description
1 polymer ?
#
loop_
_entity_poly.entity_id
_entity_poly.type
_entity_poly.pdbx_seq_one_letter_code
_entity_poly.pdbx_strand_id
1 'polypeptide(L)'
;MTVEQVKKSESAEYIGKIENIMVYEGTVSDLPAVIYYDFDGNKLWSGMYIIDSDYVNNNLYIRDYDKLKKGLIAKYGNPIHENDEIWYDDLFQDEPRSNWGTAIAAEQLSLMTVWDVDGTKISLTLTGSDFEVMLGINYSSPEKEQASEEIDLDDL
;
A
#
# COMPACT_ATOMS: atom_id res chain seq x y z
N MET A 1 -18.35 2.61 3.16
CA MET A 1 -19.01 1.35 3.57
C MET A 1 -19.18 1.33 5.08
N THR A 2 -20.11 0.56 5.64
CA THR A 2 -20.24 0.34 7.10
C THR A 2 -19.52 -0.94 7.54
N VAL A 3 -19.34 -1.13 8.85
CA VAL A 3 -18.76 -2.37 9.41
C VAL A 3 -19.53 -3.61 8.95
N GLU A 4 -20.87 -3.57 8.97
CA GLU A 4 -21.70 -4.69 8.51
C GLU A 4 -21.56 -4.95 7.01
N GLN A 5 -21.43 -3.88 6.21
CA GLN A 5 -21.24 -4.01 4.77
C GLN A 5 -19.90 -4.68 4.45
N VAL A 6 -18.81 -4.27 5.12
CA VAL A 6 -17.48 -4.91 4.98
C VAL A 6 -17.54 -6.38 5.36
N LYS A 7 -18.13 -6.71 6.52
CA LYS A 7 -18.31 -8.11 6.96
C LYS A 7 -19.09 -8.98 5.96
N LYS A 8 -19.98 -8.37 5.18
CA LYS A 8 -20.81 -9.08 4.20
C LYS A 8 -20.11 -9.23 2.85
N SER A 9 -19.29 -8.27 2.44
CA SER A 9 -18.60 -8.27 1.15
C SER A 9 -17.23 -8.93 1.20
N GLU A 10 -16.55 -8.87 2.34
CA GLU A 10 -15.23 -9.46 2.51
C GLU A 10 -15.34 -10.98 2.64
N SER A 11 -14.53 -11.68 1.85
CA SER A 11 -14.44 -13.14 1.81
C SER A 11 -13.17 -13.69 2.44
N ALA A 12 -12.19 -12.82 2.73
CA ALA A 12 -10.99 -13.12 3.48
C ALA A 12 -11.32 -13.59 4.90
N GLU A 13 -10.37 -14.29 5.53
CA GLU A 13 -10.52 -14.80 6.89
C GLU A 13 -10.46 -13.64 7.88
N TYR A 14 -11.51 -13.47 8.69
CA TYR A 14 -11.50 -12.45 9.75
C TYR A 14 -10.65 -12.93 10.92
N ILE A 15 -9.53 -12.22 11.18
CA ILE A 15 -8.59 -12.62 12.23
C ILE A 15 -8.69 -11.75 13.49
N GLY A 16 -9.31 -10.57 13.41
CA GLY A 16 -9.54 -9.77 14.61
C GLY A 16 -9.82 -8.29 14.38
N LYS A 17 -9.73 -7.52 15.45
CA LYS A 17 -9.93 -6.07 15.42
C LYS A 17 -8.97 -5.39 16.40
N ILE A 18 -8.36 -4.30 15.96
CA ILE A 18 -7.49 -3.43 16.76
C ILE A 18 -8.16 -2.06 16.79
N GLU A 19 -8.61 -1.59 17.95
CA GLU A 19 -9.33 -0.32 18.12
C GLU A 19 -10.53 -0.11 17.19
N ASN A 20 -10.38 0.58 16.05
CA ASN A 20 -11.41 0.75 15.02
C ASN A 20 -11.11 0.01 13.71
N ILE A 21 -9.99 -0.69 13.66
CA ILE A 21 -9.48 -1.37 12.48
C ILE A 21 -9.87 -2.84 12.51
N MET A 22 -10.60 -3.31 11.49
CA MET A 22 -10.82 -4.73 11.29
C MET A 22 -9.68 -5.34 10.49
N VAL A 23 -9.24 -6.53 10.90
CA VAL A 23 -8.10 -7.22 10.31
C VAL A 23 -8.54 -8.56 9.74
N TYR A 24 -8.08 -8.84 8.53
CA TYR A 24 -8.32 -10.07 7.81
C TYR A 24 -7.02 -10.63 7.22
N GLU A 25 -6.99 -11.93 6.97
CA GLU A 25 -5.95 -12.61 6.21
C GLU A 25 -6.54 -13.17 4.92
N GLY A 26 -5.83 -12.99 3.81
CA GLY A 26 -6.28 -13.47 2.51
C GLY A 26 -5.22 -13.35 1.44
N THR A 27 -5.67 -13.16 0.20
CA THR A 27 -4.78 -13.03 -0.94
C THR A 27 -5.22 -11.90 -1.88
N VAL A 28 -4.26 -11.15 -2.41
CA VAL A 28 -4.47 -10.15 -3.46
C VAL A 28 -3.64 -10.52 -4.67
N SER A 29 -4.30 -10.79 -5.81
CA SER A 29 -3.61 -11.26 -7.02
C SER A 29 -2.69 -12.46 -6.75
N ASP A 30 -3.19 -13.47 -6.03
CA ASP A 30 -2.47 -14.68 -5.59
C ASP A 30 -1.28 -14.44 -4.65
N LEU A 31 -1.09 -13.22 -4.14
CA LEU A 31 -0.08 -12.91 -3.13
C LEU A 31 -0.74 -12.95 -1.74
N PRO A 32 -0.12 -13.61 -0.74
CA PRO A 32 -0.60 -13.54 0.65
C PRO A 32 -0.64 -12.08 1.11
N ALA A 33 -1.68 -11.72 1.85
CA ALA A 33 -1.87 -10.36 2.32
C ALA A 33 -2.63 -10.29 3.66
N VAL A 34 -2.24 -9.33 4.47
CA VAL A 34 -3.01 -8.85 5.62
C VAL A 34 -3.82 -7.63 5.19
N ILE A 35 -5.11 -7.65 5.49
CA ILE A 35 -6.08 -6.66 5.03
C ILE A 35 -6.63 -5.91 6.24
N TYR A 36 -6.49 -4.59 6.21
CA TYR A 36 -6.94 -3.68 7.24
C TYR A 36 -8.07 -2.82 6.71
N TYR A 37 -9.13 -2.70 7.49
CA TYR A 37 -10.24 -1.79 7.21
C TYR A 37 -10.41 -0.84 8.39
N ASP A 38 -10.08 0.42 8.19
CA ASP A 38 -10.15 1.46 9.22
C ASP A 38 -11.43 2.29 9.08
N PHE A 39 -12.09 2.50 10.23
CA PHE A 39 -13.40 3.11 10.34
C PHE A 39 -13.35 4.35 11.21
N ASP A 40 -13.94 5.43 10.69
CA ASP A 40 -14.29 6.60 11.48
C ASP A 40 -15.75 6.44 11.92
N GLY A 41 -15.93 6.04 13.18
CA GLY A 41 -17.22 5.59 13.70
C GLY A 41 -17.72 4.36 12.95
N ASN A 42 -18.73 4.55 12.09
CA ASN A 42 -19.33 3.47 11.28
C ASN A 42 -19.14 3.68 9.77
N LYS A 43 -18.21 4.56 9.37
CA LYS A 43 -17.89 4.81 7.96
C LYS A 43 -16.44 4.39 7.70
N LEU A 44 -16.26 3.44 6.79
CA LEU A 44 -14.97 3.05 6.27
C LEU A 44 -14.33 4.28 5.61
N TRP A 45 -13.14 4.63 6.07
CA TRP A 45 -12.36 5.74 5.50
C TRP A 45 -11.07 5.25 4.84
N SER A 46 -10.51 4.13 5.29
CA SER A 46 -9.35 3.49 4.66
C SER A 46 -9.47 1.97 4.59
N GLY A 47 -9.01 1.40 3.47
CA GLY A 47 -8.78 -0.03 3.30
C GLY A 47 -7.36 -0.27 2.79
N MET A 48 -6.58 -1.08 3.51
CA MET A 48 -5.17 -1.31 3.20
C MET A 48 -4.90 -2.81 3.07
N TYR A 49 -4.20 -3.18 2.01
CA TYR A 49 -3.79 -4.55 1.70
C TYR A 49 -2.28 -4.59 1.72
N ILE A 50 -1.69 -5.16 2.78
CA ILE A 50 -0.25 -5.31 2.94
C ILE A 50 0.13 -6.72 2.49
N ILE A 51 1.04 -6.81 1.53
CA ILE A 51 1.54 -8.09 1.02
C ILE A 51 2.44 -8.73 2.08
N ASP A 52 2.07 -9.94 2.50
CA ASP A 52 2.75 -10.70 3.55
C ASP A 52 3.69 -11.73 2.91
N SER A 53 4.76 -11.23 2.30
CA SER A 53 5.81 -12.06 1.69
C SER A 53 7.13 -11.82 2.41
N ASP A 54 7.90 -12.89 2.62
CA ASP A 54 9.24 -12.85 3.22
C ASP A 54 10.27 -13.30 2.18
N TYR A 55 10.79 -12.34 1.42
CA TYR A 55 11.77 -12.61 0.36
C TYR A 55 13.19 -12.24 0.80
N VAL A 56 14.11 -13.20 0.70
CA VAL A 56 15.54 -12.94 0.86
C VAL A 56 16.10 -12.04 -0.25
N ASN A 57 15.52 -12.10 -1.46
CA ASN A 57 15.90 -11.24 -2.57
C ASN A 57 14.87 -10.12 -2.74
N ASN A 58 15.24 -8.90 -2.33
CA ASN A 58 14.36 -7.74 -2.33
C ASN A 58 13.80 -7.36 -3.72
N ASN A 59 14.48 -7.75 -4.80
CA ASN A 59 13.97 -7.51 -6.16
C ASN A 59 12.68 -8.29 -6.47
N LEU A 60 12.35 -9.32 -5.68
CA LEU A 60 11.09 -10.04 -5.81
C LEU A 60 9.89 -9.17 -5.41
N TYR A 61 10.05 -8.23 -4.48
CA TYR A 61 8.99 -7.25 -4.17
C TYR A 61 8.73 -6.30 -5.34
N ILE A 62 9.77 -5.92 -6.10
CA ILE A 62 9.59 -5.10 -7.32
C ILE A 62 8.77 -5.85 -8.37
N ARG A 63 9.03 -7.15 -8.55
CA ARG A 63 8.24 -7.99 -9.46
C ARG A 63 6.76 -8.04 -9.03
N ASP A 64 6.52 -8.15 -7.74
CA ASP A 64 5.16 -8.23 -7.20
C ASP A 64 4.46 -6.85 -7.27
N TYR A 65 5.18 -5.75 -7.06
CA TYR A 65 4.70 -4.39 -7.35
C TYR A 65 4.29 -4.24 -8.82
N ASP A 66 5.12 -4.67 -9.76
CA ASP A 66 4.81 -4.59 -11.20
C ASP A 66 3.58 -5.46 -11.56
N LYS A 67 3.42 -6.63 -10.92
CA LYS A 67 2.24 -7.49 -11.06
C LYS A 67 0.97 -6.78 -10.57
N LEU A 68 1.00 -6.22 -9.36
CA LEU A 68 -0.12 -5.50 -8.76
C LEU A 68 -0.48 -4.25 -9.56
N LYS A 69 0.53 -3.46 -9.96
CA LYS A 69 0.35 -2.28 -10.82
C LYS A 69 -0.39 -2.65 -12.10
N LYS A 70 0.03 -3.70 -12.79
CA LYS A 70 -0.64 -4.17 -14.01
C LYS A 70 -2.11 -4.54 -13.75
N GLY A 71 -2.40 -5.20 -12.62
CA GLY A 71 -3.76 -5.54 -12.21
C GLY A 71 -4.61 -4.30 -11.93
N LEU A 72 -4.05 -3.31 -11.22
CA LEU A 72 -4.72 -2.05 -10.92
C LEU A 72 -4.99 -1.22 -12.17
N ILE A 73 -4.04 -1.18 -13.13
CA ILE A 73 -4.27 -0.54 -14.44
C ILE A 73 -5.43 -1.20 -15.19
N ALA A 74 -5.49 -2.54 -15.19
CA ALA A 74 -6.59 -3.26 -15.82
C ALA A 74 -7.95 -2.97 -15.16
N LYS A 75 -7.97 -2.68 -13.86
CA LYS A 75 -9.18 -2.44 -13.07
C LYS A 75 -9.66 -0.99 -13.12
N TYR A 76 -8.74 -0.03 -13.02
CA TYR A 76 -9.05 1.40 -12.82
C TYR A 76 -8.61 2.30 -13.99
N GLY A 77 -7.90 1.75 -14.98
CA GLY A 77 -7.30 2.53 -16.05
C GLY A 77 -5.95 3.11 -15.66
N ASN A 78 -5.51 4.11 -16.43
CA ASN A 78 -4.19 4.71 -16.21
C ASN A 78 -4.15 5.50 -14.88
N PRO A 79 -3.04 5.42 -14.14
CA PRO A 79 -2.86 6.20 -12.92
C PRO A 79 -2.74 7.70 -13.23
N ILE A 80 -3.03 8.53 -12.22
CA ILE A 80 -2.77 9.97 -12.28
C ILE A 80 -1.28 10.30 -12.09
N HIS A 81 -0.56 9.42 -11.38
CA HIS A 81 0.88 9.45 -11.20
C HIS A 81 1.45 8.07 -11.50
N GLU A 82 2.28 7.98 -12.54
CA GLU A 82 2.84 6.71 -13.00
C GLU A 82 4.32 6.59 -12.65
N ASN A 83 4.71 5.48 -11.99
CA ASN A 83 6.11 5.15 -11.73
C ASN A 83 6.87 6.27 -11.01
N ASP A 84 6.27 6.83 -9.95
CA ASP A 84 6.97 7.81 -9.14
C ASP A 84 8.06 7.06 -8.35
N GLU A 85 9.27 7.14 -8.89
CA GLU A 85 10.52 6.73 -8.24
C GLU A 85 10.93 7.87 -7.31
N ILE A 86 10.68 7.67 -6.02
CA ILE A 86 11.01 8.65 -4.99
C ILE A 86 12.37 8.27 -4.43
N TRP A 87 13.40 8.95 -4.92
CA TRP A 87 14.78 8.80 -4.46
C TRP A 87 15.03 9.75 -3.29
N TYR A 88 15.47 9.19 -2.16
CA TYR A 88 15.86 9.95 -0.96
C TYR A 88 17.38 10.14 -0.86
N ASP A 89 18.14 9.37 -1.64
CA ASP A 89 19.60 9.40 -1.72
C ASP A 89 20.03 9.00 -3.15
N ASP A 90 21.19 9.46 -3.61
CA ASP A 90 21.67 9.25 -4.98
C ASP A 90 22.58 8.02 -5.14
N LEU A 91 22.96 7.34 -4.04
CA LEU A 91 23.92 6.24 -4.02
C LEU A 91 23.61 5.10 -5.01
N PHE A 92 22.33 4.76 -5.19
CA PHE A 92 21.88 3.72 -6.12
C PHE A 92 21.15 4.27 -7.35
N GLN A 93 21.08 5.59 -7.54
CA GLN A 93 20.26 6.19 -8.61
C GLN A 93 20.75 5.82 -10.01
N ASP A 94 22.06 5.65 -10.18
CA ASP A 94 22.68 5.22 -11.44
C ASP A 94 22.76 3.68 -11.59
N GLU A 95 22.33 2.93 -10.58
CA GLU A 95 22.37 1.47 -10.60
C GLU A 95 21.19 0.90 -11.41
N PRO A 96 21.38 -0.25 -12.11
CA PRO A 96 20.31 -0.86 -12.87
C PRO A 96 19.15 -1.28 -11.94
N ARG A 97 17.92 -1.24 -12.45
CA ARG A 97 16.70 -1.61 -11.70
C ARG A 97 16.75 -2.97 -11.01
N SER A 98 17.56 -3.91 -11.53
CA SER A 98 17.85 -5.20 -10.88
C SER A 98 18.58 -5.11 -9.54
N ASN A 99 19.05 -3.93 -9.16
CA ASN A 99 19.68 -3.63 -7.86
C ASN A 99 18.79 -2.77 -6.96
N TRP A 100 17.64 -2.30 -7.45
CA TRP A 100 16.77 -1.38 -6.71
C TRP A 100 16.12 -2.02 -5.49
N GLY A 101 16.00 -3.35 -5.43
CA GLY A 101 15.54 -4.01 -4.22
C GLY A 101 16.43 -3.70 -3.01
N THR A 102 17.74 -3.54 -3.23
CA THR A 102 18.67 -3.11 -2.18
C THR A 102 18.44 -1.66 -1.79
N ALA A 103 18.24 -0.77 -2.77
CA ALA A 103 17.96 0.65 -2.50
C ALA A 103 16.66 0.85 -1.71
N ILE A 104 15.62 0.07 -2.03
CA ILE A 104 14.34 0.09 -1.31
C ILE A 104 14.52 -0.38 0.13
N ALA A 105 15.17 -1.53 0.35
CA ALA A 105 15.41 -2.02 1.71
C ALA A 105 16.36 -1.14 2.53
N ALA A 106 17.17 -0.31 1.85
CA ALA A 106 18.00 0.71 2.48
C ALA A 106 17.27 2.05 2.69
N GLU A 107 15.95 2.12 2.42
CA GLU A 107 15.11 3.32 2.55
C GLU A 107 15.57 4.50 1.66
N GLN A 108 16.26 4.20 0.55
CA GLN A 108 16.79 5.21 -0.38
C GLN A 108 15.93 5.37 -1.64
N LEU A 109 15.05 4.41 -1.91
CA LEU A 109 14.11 4.43 -3.02
C LEU A 109 12.74 3.93 -2.56
N SER A 110 11.69 4.64 -2.96
CA SER A 110 10.32 4.14 -2.92
C SER A 110 9.71 4.17 -4.30
N LEU A 111 8.87 3.17 -4.60
CA LEU A 111 8.04 3.16 -5.82
C LEU A 111 6.60 3.47 -5.43
N MET A 112 6.00 4.44 -6.09
CA MET A 112 4.60 4.81 -5.87
C MET A 112 3.84 4.90 -7.19
N THR A 113 2.60 4.43 -7.20
CA THR A 113 1.64 4.66 -8.30
C THR A 113 0.30 5.03 -7.69
N VAL A 114 -0.35 6.08 -8.22
CA VAL A 114 -1.57 6.64 -7.63
C VAL A 114 -2.69 6.75 -8.66
N TRP A 115 -3.90 6.38 -8.25
CA TRP A 115 -5.15 6.62 -8.98
C TRP A 115 -6.09 7.49 -8.15
N ASP A 116 -6.95 8.24 -8.84
CA ASP A 116 -8.13 8.87 -8.28
C ASP A 116 -9.35 8.30 -9.02
N VAL A 117 -10.22 7.60 -8.29
CA VAL A 117 -11.41 6.96 -8.83
C VAL A 117 -12.61 7.43 -8.02
N ASP A 118 -13.45 8.26 -8.64
CA ASP A 118 -14.66 8.81 -8.04
C ASP A 118 -14.41 9.48 -6.67
N GLY A 119 -13.27 10.14 -6.49
CA GLY A 119 -12.88 10.80 -5.24
C GLY A 119 -12.33 9.84 -4.17
N THR A 120 -12.02 8.60 -4.54
CA THR A 120 -11.22 7.68 -3.72
C THR A 120 -9.79 7.68 -4.24
N LYS A 121 -8.83 7.98 -3.37
CA LYS A 121 -7.43 7.79 -3.70
C LYS A 121 -7.05 6.33 -3.53
N ILE A 122 -6.31 5.82 -4.51
CA ILE A 122 -5.75 4.48 -4.49
C ILE A 122 -4.25 4.62 -4.68
N SER A 123 -3.45 4.17 -3.72
CA SER A 123 -1.99 4.16 -3.84
C SER A 123 -1.47 2.73 -3.79
N LEU A 124 -0.55 2.41 -4.69
CA LEU A 124 0.31 1.24 -4.62
C LEU A 124 1.70 1.72 -4.22
N THR A 125 2.22 1.23 -3.10
CA THR A 125 3.48 1.67 -2.52
C THR A 125 4.40 0.48 -2.30
N LEU A 126 5.67 0.63 -2.69
CA LEU A 126 6.78 -0.24 -2.31
C LEU A 126 7.86 0.63 -1.67
N THR A 127 8.16 0.39 -0.39
CA THR A 127 9.10 1.20 0.40
C THR A 127 9.86 0.31 1.38
N GLY A 128 11.03 0.75 1.82
CA GLY A 128 11.66 0.22 3.03
C GLY A 128 11.15 0.91 4.28
N SER A 129 11.20 0.23 5.42
CA SER A 129 11.11 0.79 6.78
C SER A 129 11.72 -0.18 7.77
N ASP A 130 12.56 0.28 8.70
CA ASP A 130 13.15 -0.53 9.78
C ASP A 130 13.81 -1.83 9.28
N PHE A 131 14.50 -1.74 8.12
CA PHE A 131 15.13 -2.87 7.41
C PHE A 131 14.19 -3.91 6.80
N GLU A 132 12.89 -3.68 6.78
CA GLU A 132 11.91 -4.52 6.09
C GLU A 132 11.35 -3.81 4.85
N VAL A 133 10.96 -4.59 3.84
CA VAL A 133 10.33 -4.08 2.62
C VAL A 133 8.82 -4.22 2.75
N MET A 134 8.12 -3.09 2.70
CA MET A 134 6.67 -3.04 2.71
C MET A 134 6.15 -2.83 1.29
N LEU A 135 5.26 -3.73 0.85
CA LEU A 135 4.47 -3.61 -0.38
C LEU A 135 2.99 -3.58 -0.01
N GLY A 136 2.28 -2.52 -0.40
CA GLY A 136 0.88 -2.37 -0.05
C GLY A 136 0.04 -1.60 -1.04
N ILE A 137 -1.27 -1.85 -1.01
CA ILE A 137 -2.28 -1.05 -1.69
C ILE A 137 -3.15 -0.38 -0.63
N ASN A 138 -3.28 0.94 -0.70
CA ASN A 138 -4.15 1.70 0.17
C ASN A 138 -5.29 2.35 -0.62
N TYR A 139 -6.49 2.30 -0.07
CA TYR A 139 -7.69 2.94 -0.57
C TYR A 139 -8.18 3.93 0.49
N SER A 140 -8.06 5.23 0.25
CA SER A 140 -8.41 6.27 1.22
C SER A 140 -9.44 7.26 0.66
N SER A 141 -10.30 7.77 1.55
CA SER A 141 -11.04 8.99 1.28
C SER A 141 -10.14 10.21 1.53
N PRO A 142 -9.98 11.14 0.56
CA PRO A 142 -9.07 12.30 0.65
C PRO A 142 -9.29 13.18 1.88
N GLU A 143 -10.54 13.28 2.36
CA GLU A 143 -10.95 14.12 3.50
C GLU A 143 -10.24 13.77 4.82
N LYS A 144 -9.71 12.55 4.97
CA LYS A 144 -9.07 12.05 6.19
C LYS A 144 -7.54 11.98 6.11
N GLU A 145 -7.00 11.82 4.90
CA GLU A 145 -5.55 11.72 4.65
C GLU A 145 -4.83 13.05 4.96
N GLN A 146 -5.44 14.19 4.60
CA GLN A 146 -4.93 15.51 4.97
C GLN A 146 -4.92 15.76 6.49
N ALA A 147 -5.90 15.22 7.21
CA ALA A 147 -5.99 15.41 8.65
C ALA A 147 -4.92 14.60 9.42
N SER A 148 -4.47 13.46 8.88
CA SER A 148 -3.36 12.69 9.47
C SER A 148 -2.00 13.31 9.21
N GLU A 149 -1.75 13.85 8.02
CA GLU A 149 -0.48 14.53 7.68
C GLU A 149 -0.26 15.81 8.49
N GLU A 150 -1.32 16.54 8.85
CA GLU A 150 -1.23 17.73 9.71
C GLU A 150 -0.91 17.39 11.18
N ILE A 151 -1.30 16.21 11.67
CA ILE A 151 -1.06 15.80 13.07
C ILE A 151 0.40 15.36 13.27
N ASP A 152 1.03 14.73 12.27
CA ASP A 152 2.42 14.24 12.36
C ASP A 152 3.49 15.34 12.28
N LEU A 153 3.14 16.55 11.79
CA LEU A 153 4.10 17.67 11.66
C LEU A 153 4.20 18.57 12.90
N ASP A 154 3.18 18.56 13.77
CA ASP A 154 3.12 19.41 14.97
C ASP A 154 3.58 18.67 16.25
N ASP A 155 3.79 17.35 16.18
CA ASP A 155 4.24 16.50 17.30
C ASP A 155 5.76 16.22 17.31
N LEU A 156 6.56 16.98 16.53
CA LEU A 156 8.05 16.94 16.49
C LEU A 156 8.72 18.19 17.08
#